data_AF-A0A817RKG5-F1
#
_entry.id   AF-A0A817RKG5-F1
#
_cell.length_a   1.000
_cell.length_b   1.000
_cell.length_c   1.000
_cell.angle_alpha   90.00
_cell.angle_beta   90.00
_cell.angle_gamma   90.00
#
_symmetry.space_group_name_H-M   'P 1'
#
loop_
_entity.id
_entity.type
_entity.pdbx_description
1 polymer ?
#
loop_
_entity_poly.entity_id
_entity_poly.type
_entity_poly.pdbx_seq_one_letter_code
_entity_poly.pdbx_strand_id
1 'polypeptide(L)'
;MFGSRQLWFSSHNPSSGCMTLVKGGTRQHVVYNNQARTASIAALPSQTFNVKSLLAAGVWNNNLRLSILGYRSSYIVYTSNVILQATATSVIDLHWTNIERLNFTSYGGTSAGFPHYSGTMFAMDDLCISKQQEEIDIE
;
A
#
# COMPACT_ATOMS: atom_id res chain seq x y z
N MET A 1 -20.52 -18.24 3.89
CA MET A 1 -19.18 -18.53 4.43
C MET A 1 -18.18 -17.61 3.76
N PHE A 2 -17.47 -16.78 4.53
CA PHE A 2 -16.54 -15.78 4.02
C PHE A 2 -15.20 -16.45 3.68
N GLY A 3 -14.82 -16.46 2.40
CA GLY A 3 -13.51 -16.92 1.96
C GLY A 3 -12.50 -15.77 2.05
N SER A 4 -11.53 -15.89 2.95
CA SER A 4 -10.32 -15.08 3.00
C SER A 4 -9.50 -15.35 1.74
N ARG A 5 -9.51 -14.40 0.78
CA ARG A 5 -8.62 -14.43 -0.38
C ARG A 5 -7.23 -13.95 0.05
N GLN A 6 -6.41 -14.89 0.45
CA GLN A 6 -4.98 -14.71 0.69
C GLN A 6 -4.28 -14.61 -0.67
N LEU A 7 -3.64 -13.48 -0.96
CA LEU A 7 -2.82 -13.30 -2.16
C LEU A 7 -1.38 -13.77 -1.82
N TRP A 8 -0.89 -14.76 -2.55
CA TRP A 8 0.48 -15.27 -2.43
C TRP A 8 1.42 -14.42 -3.29
N PHE A 9 2.56 -14.00 -2.74
CA PHE A 9 3.61 -13.29 -3.49
C PHE A 9 4.92 -14.07 -3.45
N SER A 10 5.60 -14.18 -4.59
CA SER A 10 7.00 -14.67 -4.67
C SER A 10 7.89 -13.60 -5.30
N SER A 11 9.08 -13.45 -4.73
CA SER A 11 10.02 -12.35 -4.93
C SER A 11 10.96 -12.53 -6.14
N HIS A 12 11.43 -11.40 -6.70
CA HIS A 12 12.81 -11.27 -7.20
C HIS A 12 13.21 -9.80 -7.52
N ASN A 13 14.16 -9.23 -6.77
CA ASN A 13 15.39 -8.57 -7.28
C ASN A 13 16.33 -8.19 -6.11
N PRO A 14 17.55 -8.75 -6.00
CA PRO A 14 18.37 -8.67 -4.78
C PRO A 14 19.27 -7.43 -4.60
N SER A 15 19.08 -6.32 -5.34
CA SER A 15 20.05 -5.20 -5.29
C SER A 15 19.49 -3.79 -5.00
N SER A 16 18.18 -3.60 -4.79
CA SER A 16 17.60 -2.29 -4.42
C SER A 16 17.15 -2.18 -2.95
N GLY A 17 17.16 -3.29 -2.21
CA GLY A 17 16.57 -3.35 -0.87
C GLY A 17 15.06 -3.06 -0.84
N CYS A 18 14.38 -3.10 -1.99
CA CYS A 18 12.93 -2.99 -2.16
C CYS A 18 12.38 -4.29 -2.76
N MET A 19 11.36 -4.90 -2.15
CA MET A 19 10.52 -5.89 -2.84
C MET A 19 9.31 -5.16 -3.44
N THR A 20 9.23 -5.08 -4.77
CA THR A 20 8.01 -4.59 -5.44
C THR A 20 6.95 -5.69 -5.41
N LEU A 21 5.74 -5.34 -4.98
CA LEU A 21 4.66 -6.30 -4.67
C LEU A 21 3.85 -6.79 -5.89
N VAL A 22 4.37 -6.64 -7.11
CA VAL A 22 3.77 -7.27 -8.28
C VAL A 22 4.78 -8.10 -9.09
N LYS A 23 4.44 -9.37 -9.31
CA LYS A 23 5.27 -10.34 -10.03
C LYS A 23 4.83 -10.45 -11.50
N GLY A 24 5.79 -10.23 -12.42
CA GLY A 24 5.94 -11.06 -13.62
C GLY A 24 5.85 -10.36 -14.98
N GLY A 25 6.94 -9.73 -15.42
CA GLY A 25 7.14 -9.29 -16.81
C GLY A 25 7.37 -7.78 -16.94
N THR A 26 7.74 -7.31 -18.13
CA THR A 26 7.95 -5.89 -18.48
C THR A 26 6.68 -5.01 -18.41
N ARG A 27 5.68 -5.39 -17.59
CA ARG A 27 4.40 -4.71 -17.45
C ARG A 27 4.32 -4.09 -16.06
N GLN A 28 4.06 -2.78 -16.02
CA GLN A 28 3.68 -2.06 -14.80
C GLN A 28 2.32 -2.55 -14.35
N HIS A 29 2.13 -2.72 -13.04
CA HIS A 29 0.93 -3.33 -12.50
C HIS A 29 0.32 -2.45 -11.42
N VAL A 30 -0.80 -1.83 -11.77
CA VAL A 30 -1.56 -1.00 -10.84
C VAL A 30 -2.54 -1.87 -10.04
N VAL A 31 -2.56 -1.70 -8.73
CA VAL A 31 -3.56 -2.29 -7.84
C VAL A 31 -4.53 -1.20 -7.40
N TYR A 32 -5.84 -1.49 -7.36
CA TYR A 32 -6.85 -0.56 -6.85
C TYR A 32 -7.76 -1.22 -5.82
N ASN A 33 -8.28 -0.43 -4.89
CA ASN A 33 -9.19 -0.96 -3.88
C ASN A 33 -10.64 -1.02 -4.39
N ASN A 34 -11.02 -2.18 -4.92
CA ASN A 34 -12.36 -2.37 -5.47
C ASN A 34 -13.46 -2.04 -4.42
N GLN A 35 -14.52 -1.36 -4.88
CA GLN A 35 -15.63 -0.88 -4.05
C GLN A 35 -15.21 0.02 -2.87
N ALA A 36 -14.03 0.64 -2.94
CA ALA A 36 -13.47 1.48 -1.88
C ALA A 36 -13.32 0.77 -0.51
N ARG A 37 -13.21 -0.56 -0.52
CA ARG A 37 -12.95 -1.33 0.70
C ARG A 37 -11.53 -1.06 1.19
N THR A 38 -11.31 -1.18 2.51
CA THR A 38 -9.95 -1.11 3.06
C THR A 38 -9.07 -2.17 2.41
N ALA A 39 -7.94 -1.74 1.86
CA ALA A 39 -6.89 -2.64 1.38
C ALA A 39 -5.88 -2.88 2.50
N SER A 40 -5.34 -4.09 2.60
CA SER A 40 -4.41 -4.48 3.64
C SER A 40 -3.25 -5.29 3.07
N ILE A 41 -2.06 -5.03 3.60
CA ILE A 41 -0.84 -5.82 3.38
C ILE A 41 -0.36 -6.26 4.75
N ALA A 42 -0.12 -7.55 4.93
CA ALA A 42 0.31 -8.10 6.21
C ALA A 42 1.55 -8.98 6.02
N ALA A 43 2.44 -8.94 6.99
CA ALA A 43 3.56 -9.85 7.11
C ALA A 43 3.05 -11.27 7.39
N LEU A 44 3.93 -12.26 7.19
CA LEU A 44 3.71 -13.58 7.76
C LEU A 44 3.77 -13.50 9.30
N PRO A 45 3.19 -14.49 10.02
CA PRO A 45 3.24 -14.52 11.47
C PRO A 45 4.67 -14.35 12.01
N SER A 46 4.81 -13.56 13.08
CA SER A 46 6.08 -13.22 13.72
C SER A 46 7.11 -12.50 12.83
N GLN A 47 6.72 -12.06 11.62
CA GLN A 47 7.56 -11.27 10.74
C GLN A 47 7.11 -9.82 10.68
N THR A 48 8.03 -8.97 10.26
CA THR A 48 7.86 -7.54 10.24
C THR A 48 8.56 -7.00 8.99
N PHE A 49 8.14 -5.83 8.53
CA PHE A 49 8.72 -5.18 7.36
C PHE A 49 8.80 -3.67 7.57
N ASN A 50 9.65 -3.06 6.75
CA ASN A 50 9.73 -1.61 6.62
C ASN A 50 9.00 -1.18 5.35
N VAL A 51 8.45 0.02 5.37
CA VAL A 51 7.81 0.66 4.22
C VAL A 51 8.57 1.93 3.90
N LYS A 52 9.13 2.02 2.70
CA LYS A 52 9.84 3.23 2.27
C LYS A 52 8.89 4.20 1.58
N SER A 53 8.25 3.77 0.51
CA SER A 53 7.39 4.63 -0.31
C SER A 53 6.38 3.83 -1.15
N LEU A 54 5.42 4.54 -1.75
CA LEU A 54 4.55 4.05 -2.81
C LEU A 54 4.12 5.19 -3.76
N LEU A 55 3.61 4.84 -4.93
CA LEU A 55 2.84 5.74 -5.79
C LEU A 55 1.35 5.51 -5.55
N ALA A 56 0.56 6.58 -5.48
CA ALA A 56 -0.90 6.48 -5.39
C ALA A 56 -1.63 7.60 -6.14
N ALA A 57 -2.84 7.30 -6.61
CA ALA A 57 -3.75 8.26 -7.24
C ALA A 57 -5.20 7.94 -6.85
N GLY A 58 -6.08 8.95 -6.93
CA GLY A 58 -7.52 8.68 -6.92
C GLY A 58 -7.91 7.99 -8.22
N VAL A 59 -8.88 7.07 -8.20
CA VAL A 59 -9.35 6.46 -9.46
C VAL A 59 -10.37 7.38 -10.13
N TRP A 60 -11.35 7.88 -9.37
CA TRP A 60 -12.46 8.66 -9.93
C TRP A 60 -12.59 10.07 -9.36
N ASN A 61 -12.03 10.30 -8.16
CA ASN A 61 -12.23 11.53 -7.41
C ASN A 61 -10.93 12.32 -7.26
N ASN A 62 -11.05 13.64 -7.46
CA ASN A 62 -10.09 14.62 -7.01
C ASN A 62 -10.27 14.91 -5.52
N ASN A 63 -9.21 15.40 -4.87
CA ASN A 63 -9.17 15.65 -3.43
C ASN A 63 -9.61 14.44 -2.57
N LEU A 64 -9.35 13.23 -3.06
CA LEU A 64 -9.68 11.99 -2.35
C LEU A 64 -8.73 11.84 -1.16
N ARG A 65 -9.26 11.59 0.03
CA ARG A 65 -8.42 11.34 1.21
C ARG A 65 -8.04 9.87 1.26
N LEU A 66 -6.77 9.59 1.48
CA LEU A 66 -6.26 8.25 1.76
C LEU A 66 -5.61 8.25 3.15
N SER A 67 -6.17 7.45 4.06
CA SER A 67 -5.60 7.17 5.37
C SER A 67 -4.79 5.88 5.30
N ILE A 68 -3.53 5.97 5.68
CA ILE A 68 -2.58 4.87 5.70
C ILE A 68 -2.21 4.61 7.16
N LEU A 69 -2.39 3.38 7.62
CA LEU A 69 -2.15 3.00 9.01
C LEU A 69 -1.15 1.85 9.05
N GLY A 70 -0.03 2.07 9.75
CA GLY A 70 0.97 1.03 10.05
C GLY A 70 0.72 0.45 11.43
N TYR A 71 0.70 -0.88 11.53
CA TYR A 71 0.41 -1.59 12.77
C TYR A 71 1.60 -2.41 13.23
N ARG A 72 1.80 -2.41 14.54
CA ARG A 72 2.58 -3.41 15.26
C ARG A 72 1.62 -4.19 16.14
N SER A 73 1.55 -5.49 15.94
CA SER A 73 0.52 -6.32 16.56
C SER A 73 -0.87 -5.72 16.29
N SER A 74 -1.67 -5.47 17.33
CA SER A 74 -2.99 -4.86 17.21
C SER A 74 -2.99 -3.33 17.30
N TYR A 75 -1.84 -2.70 17.55
CA TYR A 75 -1.74 -1.26 17.79
C TYR A 75 -1.33 -0.50 16.52
N ILE A 76 -1.94 0.66 16.30
CA ILE A 76 -1.50 1.61 15.28
C ILE A 76 -0.24 2.29 15.80
N VAL A 77 0.87 2.12 15.10
CA VAL A 77 2.16 2.75 15.44
C VAL A 77 2.54 3.86 14.47
N TYR A 78 1.97 3.86 13.27
CA TYR A 78 2.13 4.94 12.28
C TYR A 78 0.82 5.30 11.64
N THR A 79 0.67 6.57 11.28
CA THR A 79 -0.47 7.10 10.55
C THR A 79 0.00 8.15 9.55
N SER A 80 -0.48 8.07 8.31
CA SER A 80 -0.36 9.13 7.32
C SER A 80 -1.73 9.38 6.69
N ASN A 81 -2.02 10.65 6.41
CA ASN A 81 -3.21 11.05 5.68
C ASN A 81 -2.77 11.90 4.49
N VAL A 82 -3.07 11.42 3.28
CA VAL A 82 -2.68 12.09 2.03
C VAL A 82 -3.92 12.46 1.23
N ILE A 83 -3.78 13.47 0.38
CA ILE A 83 -4.80 13.89 -0.56
C ILE A 83 -4.36 13.47 -1.96
N LEU A 84 -5.19 12.70 -2.65
CA LEU A 84 -4.94 12.20 -3.98
C LEU A 84 -5.80 12.93 -5.02
N GLN A 85 -5.26 13.02 -6.23
CA GLN A 85 -5.97 13.50 -7.40
C GLN A 85 -6.21 12.35 -8.37
N ALA A 86 -7.28 12.43 -9.18
CA ALA A 86 -7.57 11.40 -10.17
C ALA A 86 -6.75 11.54 -11.45
N THR A 87 -6.21 12.73 -11.69
CA THR A 87 -5.46 13.07 -12.90
C THR A 87 -3.94 13.14 -12.68
N ALA A 88 -3.46 12.86 -11.46
CA ALA A 88 -2.05 12.92 -11.13
C ALA A 88 -1.68 11.88 -10.06
N THR A 89 -0.53 11.26 -10.25
CA THR A 89 0.07 10.35 -9.26
C THR A 89 0.81 11.14 -8.19
N SER A 90 0.69 10.71 -6.94
CA SER A 90 1.44 11.23 -5.79
C SER A 90 2.48 10.20 -5.34
N VAL A 91 3.71 10.66 -5.11
CA VAL A 91 4.71 9.89 -4.37
C VAL A 91 4.43 10.06 -2.88
N ILE A 92 4.35 8.96 -2.15
CA ILE A 92 4.13 8.95 -0.71
C ILE A 92 5.34 8.34 -0.04
N ASP A 93 6.15 9.18 0.59
CA ASP A 93 7.29 8.75 1.40
C ASP A 93 6.85 8.52 2.85
N LEU A 94 7.10 7.30 3.35
CA LEU A 94 6.66 6.86 4.68
C LEU A 94 7.84 6.62 5.61
N HIS A 95 8.87 5.92 5.15
CA HIS A 95 10.04 5.53 5.95
C HIS A 95 9.67 4.85 7.30
N TRP A 96 8.60 4.06 7.30
CA TRP A 96 8.13 3.36 8.49
C TRP A 96 8.91 2.07 8.69
N THR A 97 9.19 1.76 9.95
CA THR A 97 9.97 0.59 10.32
C THR A 97 9.20 -0.36 11.21
N ASN A 98 9.51 -1.65 11.11
CA ASN A 98 9.08 -2.66 12.08
C ASN A 98 7.56 -2.82 12.22
N ILE A 99 6.82 -2.75 11.11
CA ILE A 99 5.36 -2.98 11.10
C ILE A 99 5.03 -4.41 10.65
N GLU A 100 3.88 -4.90 11.08
CA GLU A 100 3.34 -6.22 10.72
C GLU A 100 2.19 -6.10 9.71
N ARG A 101 1.52 -4.93 9.66
CA ARG A 101 0.39 -4.70 8.76
C ARG A 101 0.29 -3.24 8.35
N LEU A 102 -0.10 -3.02 7.10
CA LEU A 102 -0.38 -1.74 6.48
C LEU A 102 -1.82 -1.73 5.99
N ASN A 103 -2.64 -0.80 6.46
CA ASN A 103 -4.00 -0.60 5.96
C ASN A 103 -4.10 0.71 5.19
N PHE A 104 -4.94 0.67 4.16
CA PHE A 104 -5.27 1.80 3.31
C PHE A 104 -6.79 1.97 3.27
N THR A 105 -7.28 3.13 3.69
CA THR A 105 -8.70 3.47 3.65
C THR A 105 -8.90 4.80 2.96
N SER A 106 -9.69 4.81 1.89
CA SER A 106 -9.95 5.98 1.07
C SER A 106 -11.38 6.49 1.21
N TYR A 107 -11.56 7.81 1.30
CA TYR A 107 -12.86 8.43 1.54
C TYR A 107 -12.90 9.90 1.07
N GLY A 108 -14.13 10.43 0.93
CA GLY A 108 -14.36 11.81 0.51
C GLY A 108 -13.99 12.10 -0.96
N GLY A 109 -13.57 13.33 -1.21
CA GLY A 109 -13.25 13.82 -2.56
C GLY A 109 -14.47 14.22 -3.39
N THR A 110 -14.22 14.60 -4.63
CA THR A 110 -15.23 15.06 -5.60
C THR A 110 -14.94 14.47 -6.97
N SER A 111 -15.98 14.10 -7.72
CA SER A 111 -15.82 13.52 -9.06
C SER A 111 -14.90 14.37 -9.93
N ALA A 112 -13.96 13.72 -10.60
CA ALA A 112 -13.08 14.36 -11.58
C ALA A 112 -13.73 14.51 -12.98
N GLY A 113 -15.01 14.15 -13.13
CA GLY A 113 -15.76 14.31 -14.38
C GLY A 113 -15.82 13.08 -15.28
N PHE A 114 -15.46 11.88 -14.79
CA PHE A 114 -15.56 10.65 -15.56
C PHE A 114 -17.04 10.21 -15.71
N PRO A 115 -17.58 10.08 -16.94
CA PRO A 115 -19.04 10.08 -17.17
C PRO A 115 -19.80 8.81 -16.76
N HIS A 116 -19.13 7.73 -16.35
CA HIS A 116 -19.78 6.44 -16.04
C HIS A 116 -19.28 5.76 -14.77
N TYR A 117 -18.38 6.41 -14.04
CA TYR A 117 -17.72 5.81 -12.90
C TYR A 117 -17.63 6.81 -11.76
N SER A 118 -17.78 6.30 -10.55
CA SER A 118 -17.71 7.08 -9.34
C SER A 118 -17.27 6.19 -8.18
N GLY A 119 -16.90 6.84 -7.09
CA GLY A 119 -16.55 6.17 -5.85
C GLY A 119 -15.22 6.65 -5.30
N THR A 120 -14.93 6.22 -4.09
CA THR A 120 -13.76 6.67 -3.33
C THR A 120 -12.58 5.72 -3.48
N MET A 121 -12.45 5.07 -4.63
CA MET A 121 -11.34 4.15 -4.89
C MET A 121 -10.03 4.93 -5.12
N PHE A 122 -8.93 4.36 -4.63
CA PHE A 122 -7.57 4.74 -4.97
C PHE A 122 -6.89 3.61 -5.74
N ALA A 123 -5.88 3.99 -6.52
CA ALA A 123 -4.94 3.09 -7.18
C ALA A 123 -3.54 3.31 -6.58
N MET A 124 -2.73 2.25 -6.56
CA MET A 124 -1.33 2.32 -6.14
C MET A 124 -0.43 1.45 -7.02
N ASP A 125 0.83 1.84 -7.08
CA ASP A 125 1.93 1.12 -7.74
C ASP A 125 3.25 1.37 -6.99
N ASP A 126 4.32 0.68 -7.38
CA ASP A 126 5.69 0.90 -6.91
C ASP A 126 5.86 0.93 -5.39
N LEU A 127 5.07 0.13 -4.66
CA LEU A 127 5.24 -0.04 -3.22
C LEU A 127 6.61 -0.66 -2.93
N CYS A 128 7.48 0.11 -2.27
CA CYS A 128 8.79 -0.34 -1.81
C CYS A 128 8.74 -0.73 -0.33
N ILE A 129 8.96 -2.02 -0.07
CA ILE A 129 9.14 -2.58 1.27
C ILE A 129 10.50 -3.29 1.40
N SER A 130 11.04 -3.35 2.62
CA SER A 130 12.22 -4.16 2.93
C SER A 130 11.94 -5.06 4.12
N LYS A 131 12.67 -6.17 4.23
CA LYS A 131 12.71 -6.92 5.49
C LYS A 131 13.36 -6.03 6.57
N GLN A 132 12.99 -6.26 7.82
CA GLN A 132 13.81 -5.84 8.94
C GLN A 132 15.10 -6.69 8.92
N GLN A 133 16.24 -6.03 9.06
CA GLN A 133 17.52 -6.72 9.15
C GLN A 133 17.64 -7.18 10.61
N GLU A 134 17.75 -8.49 10.83
CA GLU A 134 18.12 -9.00 12.14
C GLU A 134 19.57 -8.56 12.39
N GLU A 135 19.80 -7.75 13.43
CA GLU A 135 21.15 -7.56 13.96
C GLU A 135 21.62 -8.92 14.47
N ILE A 136 22.73 -9.41 13.92
CA ILE A 136 23.40 -10.59 14.43
C ILE A 136 24.24 -10.10 15.61
N ASP A 137 23.79 -10.40 16.83
CA ASP A 137 24.63 -10.28 18.01
C ASP A 137 25.77 -11.28 17.86
N ILE A 138 26.99 -10.78 17.69
CA ILE A 138 28.21 -11.58 17.69
C ILE A 138 28.68 -11.61 19.14
N GLU A 139 28.58 -12.78 19.79
CA GLU A 139 29.20 -13.05 21.10
C GLU A 139 30.72 -13.18 20.98
#